data_AF-A0A2I0WGC7-F1
#
_entry.id   AF-A0A2I0WGC7-F1
#
_cell.length_a   1.000
_cell.length_b   1.000
_cell.length_c   1.000
_cell.angle_alpha   90.00
_cell.angle_beta   90.00
_cell.angle_gamma   90.00
#
_symmetry.space_group_name_H-M   'P 1'
#
loop_
_entity.id
_entity.type
_entity.pdbx_description
1 polymer ?
#
loop_
_entity_poly.entity_id
_entity_poly.type
_entity_poly.pdbx_seq_one_letter_code
_entity_poly.pdbx_strand_id
1 'polypeptide(L)'
;MRGEFNGLKTLIMKENPSAYYVHCFAHQLHLALVVKANNHVQVTSFFNIVTCLLNLIGTSCKRRDILRGKHYDKIFEQLESVKVSKGRSFNQEITLQRPEDTHWGSHYNSLISIILLFEYIMDVLEIVTHVVFSSDQKGEAYSLLKSM
;
A
#
# COMPACT_ATOMS: atom_id res chain seq x y z
N MET A 1 -22.90 0.97 -3.84
CA MET A 1 -23.88 1.28 -2.78
C MET A 1 -25.25 0.73 -3.18
N ARG A 2 -25.62 -0.46 -2.71
CA ARG A 2 -27.00 -0.96 -2.74
C ARG A 2 -27.40 -1.17 -1.27
N GLY A 3 -27.85 -0.09 -0.65
CA GLY A 3 -28.43 -0.13 0.69
C GLY A 3 -29.96 -0.11 0.61
N GLU A 4 -30.60 -0.38 1.74
CA GLU A 4 -32.04 -0.54 1.95
C GLU A 4 -32.91 0.61 1.39
N PHE A 5 -32.35 1.82 1.29
CA PHE A 5 -33.05 3.03 0.81
C PHE A 5 -32.81 3.39 -0.66
N ASN A 6 -32.39 2.44 -1.51
CA ASN A 6 -32.03 2.71 -2.92
C ASN A 6 -30.96 3.82 -3.10
N GLY A 7 -30.16 4.08 -2.06
CA GLY A 7 -29.03 5.01 -2.07
C GLY A 7 -29.37 6.51 -2.04
N LEU A 8 -28.35 7.33 -1.79
CA LEU A 8 -28.42 8.79 -1.67
C LEU A 8 -29.13 9.47 -2.85
N LYS A 9 -28.96 8.94 -4.07
CA LYS A 9 -29.64 9.41 -5.28
C LYS A 9 -31.17 9.45 -5.11
N THR A 10 -31.74 8.40 -4.53
CA THR A 10 -33.20 8.26 -4.40
C THR A 10 -33.76 9.27 -3.41
N LEU A 11 -33.04 9.54 -2.32
CA LEU A 11 -33.41 10.57 -1.34
C LEU A 11 -33.38 11.97 -1.97
N ILE A 12 -32.31 12.31 -2.69
CA ILE A 12 -32.18 13.62 -3.36
C ILE A 12 -33.30 13.83 -4.39
N MET A 13 -33.63 12.80 -5.18
CA MET A 13 -34.70 12.88 -6.17
C MET A 13 -36.09 12.98 -5.55
N LYS A 14 -36.30 12.45 -4.33
CA LYS A 14 -37.57 12.58 -3.60
C LYS A 14 -37.74 13.99 -3.03
N GLU A 15 -36.67 14.60 -2.53
CA GLU A 15 -36.70 15.96 -2.00
C GLU A 15 -36.75 17.03 -3.09
N ASN A 16 -36.04 16.81 -4.21
CA ASN A 16 -36.05 17.72 -5.35
C ASN A 16 -36.22 16.95 -6.67
N PRO A 17 -37.45 16.85 -7.20
CA PRO A 17 -37.73 16.16 -8.45
C PRO A 17 -37.03 16.76 -9.68
N SER A 18 -36.55 18.01 -9.58
CA SER A 18 -35.82 18.69 -10.67
C SER A 18 -34.31 18.46 -10.61
N ALA A 19 -33.79 17.77 -9.58
CA ALA A 19 -32.38 17.48 -9.48
C ALA A 19 -31.94 16.48 -10.55
N TYR A 20 -30.77 16.70 -11.16
CA TYR A 20 -30.17 15.75 -12.10
C TYR A 20 -28.90 15.15 -11.50
N TYR A 21 -28.92 13.84 -11.28
CA TYR A 21 -27.78 13.11 -10.73
C TYR A 21 -26.90 12.55 -11.85
N VAL A 22 -25.65 13.00 -11.92
CA VAL A 22 -24.62 12.47 -12.82
C VAL A 22 -23.66 11.58 -12.04
N HIS A 23 -23.44 10.36 -12.51
CA HIS A 23 -22.43 9.49 -11.93
C HIS A 23 -21.02 9.99 -12.26
N CYS A 24 -20.12 9.99 -11.27
CA CYS A 24 -18.72 10.28 -11.50
C CYS A 24 -18.10 9.23 -12.44
N PHE A 25 -17.66 9.65 -13.63
CA PHE A 25 -17.04 8.76 -14.62
C PHE A 25 -15.78 8.09 -14.09
N ALA A 26 -14.97 8.80 -13.29
CA ALA A 26 -13.78 8.22 -12.66
C ALA A 26 -14.15 7.04 -11.73
N HIS A 27 -15.26 7.16 -10.99
CA HIS A 27 -15.74 6.08 -10.12
C HIS A 27 -16.26 4.89 -10.93
N GLN A 28 -17.00 5.12 -12.02
CA GLN A 28 -17.48 4.06 -12.92
C GLN A 28 -16.32 3.31 -13.58
N LEU A 29 -15.33 4.06 -14.09
CA LEU A 29 -14.12 3.48 -14.67
C LEU A 29 -13.36 2.64 -13.64
N HIS A 30 -13.18 3.17 -12.43
CA HIS A 30 -12.55 2.46 -11.33
C HIS A 30 -13.26 1.13 -11.03
N LEU A 31 -14.59 1.14 -10.85
CA LEU A 31 -15.35 -0.09 -10.58
C LEU A 31 -15.19 -1.12 -11.69
N ALA A 32 -15.24 -0.70 -12.96
CA ALA A 32 -15.04 -1.59 -14.09
C ALA A 32 -13.62 -2.20 -14.11
N LEU A 33 -12.59 -1.40 -13.82
CA LEU A 33 -11.21 -1.85 -13.71
C LEU A 33 -11.03 -2.85 -12.57
N VAL A 34 -11.58 -2.56 -11.38
CA VAL A 34 -11.50 -3.46 -10.21
C VAL A 34 -12.10 -4.83 -10.55
N VAL A 35 -13.31 -4.84 -11.12
CA VAL A 35 -13.99 -6.08 -11.50
C VAL A 35 -13.17 -6.86 -12.53
N LYS A 36 -12.60 -6.18 -13.52
CA LYS A 36 -11.79 -6.84 -14.55
C LYS A 36 -10.48 -7.39 -13.98
N ALA A 37 -9.80 -6.61 -13.13
CA ALA A 37 -8.55 -7.00 -12.47
C ALA A 37 -8.74 -8.20 -11.55
N ASN A 38 -9.80 -8.20 -10.73
CA ASN A 38 -10.09 -9.29 -9.79
C ASN A 38 -10.45 -10.61 -10.47
N ASN A 39 -10.92 -10.56 -11.72
CA ASN A 39 -11.18 -11.76 -12.52
C ASN A 39 -9.90 -12.37 -13.13
N HIS A 40 -8.74 -11.73 -12.95
CA HIS A 40 -7.47 -12.21 -13.47
C HIS A 40 -6.60 -12.77 -12.35
N VAL A 41 -6.43 -14.10 -12.32
CA VAL A 41 -5.76 -14.83 -11.23
C VAL A 41 -4.37 -14.26 -10.91
N GLN A 42 -3.58 -13.89 -11.93
CA GLN A 42 -2.23 -13.36 -11.71
C GLN A 42 -2.24 -11.98 -11.04
N VAL A 43 -3.23 -11.13 -11.38
CA VAL A 43 -3.37 -9.79 -10.79
C VAL A 43 -3.83 -9.91 -9.34
N THR A 44 -4.83 -10.76 -9.09
CA THR A 44 -5.31 -11.06 -7.74
C THR A 44 -4.18 -11.65 -6.88
N SER A 45 -3.40 -12.59 -7.43
CA SER A 45 -2.26 -13.18 -6.72
C SER A 45 -1.18 -12.15 -6.39
N PHE A 46 -0.86 -11.25 -7.31
CA PHE A 46 0.08 -10.16 -7.07
C PHE A 46 -0.38 -9.25 -5.93
N PHE A 47 -1.62 -8.77 -5.98
CA PHE A 47 -2.16 -7.89 -4.93
C PHE A 47 -2.33 -8.59 -3.58
N ASN A 48 -2.52 -9.91 -3.56
CA ASN A 48 -2.48 -10.69 -2.33
C ASN A 48 -1.08 -10.69 -1.70
N ILE A 49 -0.02 -10.90 -2.49
CA ILE A 49 1.38 -10.82 -2.01
C ILE A 49 1.67 -9.42 -1.44
N VAL A 50 1.29 -8.37 -2.19
CA VAL A 50 1.42 -6.97 -1.75
C VAL A 50 0.69 -6.74 -0.44
N THR A 51 -0.53 -7.26 -0.30
CA THR A 51 -1.33 -7.09 0.92
C THR A 51 -0.71 -7.82 2.12
N CYS A 52 -0.25 -9.07 1.92
CA CYS A 52 0.47 -9.84 2.94
C CYS A 52 1.73 -9.10 3.40
N LEU A 53 2.54 -8.59 2.46
CA LEU A 53 3.72 -7.80 2.77
C LEU A 53 3.40 -6.57 3.63
N LEU A 54 2.44 -5.77 3.19
CA LEU A 54 2.05 -4.53 3.87
C LEU A 54 1.45 -4.82 5.24
N ASN A 55 0.70 -5.92 5.40
CA ASN A 55 0.20 -6.35 6.70
C ASN A 55 1.33 -6.84 7.60
N LEU A 56 2.22 -7.70 7.10
CA LEU A 56 3.34 -8.20 7.88
C LEU A 56 4.17 -7.03 8.41
N ILE A 57 4.64 -6.13 7.56
CA ILE A 57 5.50 -5.01 8.00
C ILE A 57 4.68 -3.94 8.74
N GLY A 58 3.57 -3.51 8.18
CA GLY A 58 2.79 -2.35 8.63
C GLY A 58 2.06 -2.54 9.96
N THR A 59 1.74 -3.78 10.36
CA THR A 59 1.05 -4.08 11.62
C THR A 59 1.98 -4.03 12.85
N SER A 60 3.29 -4.05 12.68
CA SER A 60 4.25 -4.03 13.78
C SER A 60 5.06 -2.75 13.78
N CYS A 61 4.92 -1.94 14.83
CA CYS A 61 5.73 -0.74 15.02
C CYS A 61 7.23 -1.07 14.93
N LYS A 62 7.67 -2.16 15.56
CA LYS A 62 9.07 -2.60 15.53
C LYS A 62 9.59 -2.84 14.11
N ARG A 63 8.81 -3.51 13.26
CA ARG A 63 9.21 -3.79 11.86
C ARG A 63 9.25 -2.53 11.02
N ARG A 64 8.29 -1.62 11.22
CA ARG A 64 8.30 -0.30 10.56
C ARG A 64 9.51 0.53 11.00
N ASP A 65 9.88 0.48 12.27
CA ASP A 65 11.01 1.25 12.80
C ASP A 65 12.34 0.70 12.27
N ILE A 66 12.49 -0.63 12.13
CA ILE A 66 13.66 -1.23 11.47
C ILE A 66 13.73 -0.79 9.99
N LEU A 67 12.60 -0.84 9.27
CA LEU A 67 12.53 -0.40 7.88
C LEU A 67 12.95 1.07 7.73
N ARG A 68 12.41 1.93 8.60
CA ARG A 68 12.75 3.36 8.65
C ARG A 68 14.22 3.56 8.96
N GLY A 69 14.74 2.90 9.99
CA GLY A 69 16.15 2.99 10.37
C GLY A 69 17.06 2.68 9.19
N LYS A 70 16.84 1.54 8.52
CA LYS A 70 17.62 1.14 7.33
C LYS A 70 17.55 2.15 6.18
N HIS A 71 16.37 2.70 5.94
CA HIS A 71 16.19 3.74 4.92
C HIS A 71 16.92 5.04 5.30
N TYR A 72 16.84 5.45 6.58
CA TYR A 72 17.53 6.63 7.10
C TYR A 72 19.05 6.48 7.06
N ASP A 73 19.59 5.33 7.46
CA ASP A 73 21.03 5.04 7.45
C ASP A 73 21.60 5.18 6.03
N LYS A 74 20.91 4.63 5.03
CA LYS A 74 21.36 4.71 3.63
C LYS A 74 21.24 6.13 3.05
N ILE A 75 20.19 6.88 3.39
CA ILE A 75 20.10 8.30 3.03
C ILE A 75 21.26 9.07 3.67
N PHE A 76 21.59 8.78 4.92
CA PHE A 76 22.68 9.44 5.64
C PHE A 76 24.04 9.13 5.01
N GLU A 77 24.34 7.87 4.69
CA GLU A 77 25.56 7.47 3.97
C GLU A 77 25.69 8.13 2.59
N GLN A 78 24.58 8.21 1.83
CA GLN A 78 24.55 8.92 0.56
C GLN A 78 24.80 10.43 0.72
N LEU A 79 24.37 11.03 1.83
CA LEU A 79 24.63 12.44 2.12
C LEU A 79 26.06 12.69 2.60
N GLU A 80 26.65 11.79 3.38
CA GLU A 80 28.05 11.92 3.82
C GLU A 80 29.04 11.72 2.66
N SER A 81 28.74 10.81 1.73
CA SER A 81 29.54 10.61 0.52
C SER A 81 29.43 11.77 -0.48
N VAL A 82 28.31 12.50 -0.48
CA VAL A 82 28.08 13.70 -1.31
C VAL A 82 28.33 14.96 -0.47
N LYS A 83 29.60 15.34 -0.31
CA LYS A 83 30.04 16.53 0.46
C LYS A 83 29.42 17.88 0.07
N VAL A 84 28.54 18.00 -0.94
CA VAL A 84 27.96 19.29 -1.36
C VAL A 84 26.55 19.11 -1.94
N SER A 85 25.51 19.43 -1.16
CA SER A 85 24.38 20.31 -1.54
C SER A 85 23.32 20.30 -0.43
N LYS A 86 23.51 21.15 0.59
CA LYS A 86 22.49 21.44 1.62
C LYS A 86 21.32 22.22 0.97
N GLY A 87 20.40 21.51 0.34
CA GLY A 87 19.20 22.12 -0.24
C GLY A 87 17.98 21.20 -0.38
N ARG A 88 18.14 19.88 -0.21
CA ARG A 88 17.02 18.93 -0.30
C ARG A 88 16.47 18.67 1.10
N SER A 89 15.23 19.08 1.34
CA SER A 89 14.57 18.99 2.64
C SER A 89 14.54 17.56 3.19
N PHE A 90 14.68 17.44 4.51
CA PHE A 90 14.69 16.25 5.37
C PHE A 90 13.44 15.33 5.30
N ASN A 91 12.48 15.62 4.42
CA ASN A 91 11.17 14.96 4.36
C ASN A 91 11.10 13.88 3.26
N GLN A 92 12.19 13.17 3.00
CA GLN A 92 12.22 12.04 2.06
C GLN A 92 11.71 10.73 2.69
N GLU A 93 11.06 10.80 3.85
CA GLU A 93 10.53 9.60 4.50
C GLU A 93 9.41 9.00 3.64
N ILE A 94 9.75 7.93 2.93
CA ILE A 94 8.79 7.11 2.21
C ILE A 94 8.21 6.14 3.24
N THR A 95 6.90 6.15 3.40
CA THR A 95 6.19 5.28 4.34
C THR A 95 5.40 4.23 3.57
N LEU A 96 5.40 2.99 4.10
CA LEU A 96 4.48 1.97 3.60
C LEU A 96 3.07 2.32 4.03
N GLN A 97 2.32 2.97 3.15
CA GLN A 97 0.88 3.16 3.32
C GLN A 97 0.14 1.90 2.90
N ARG A 98 -0.81 1.47 3.73
CA ARG A 98 -1.74 0.40 3.38
C ARG A 98 -2.73 0.94 2.34
N PRO A 99 -2.97 0.22 1.23
CA PRO A 99 -3.99 0.63 0.28
C PRO A 99 -5.37 0.49 0.93
N GLU A 100 -6.22 1.49 0.71
CA GLU A 100 -7.64 1.41 1.03
C GLU A 100 -8.39 0.77 -0.14
N ASP A 101 -9.27 -0.18 0.16
CA ASP A 101 -10.05 -0.92 -0.83
C ASP A 101 -10.93 -0.01 -1.69
N THR A 102 -11.24 1.20 -1.19
CA THR A 102 -12.10 2.19 -1.82
C THR A 102 -11.41 3.08 -2.84
N HIS A 103 -10.06 3.08 -2.93
CA HIS A 103 -9.36 4.03 -3.80
C HIS A 103 -8.11 3.42 -4.45
N TRP A 104 -8.15 3.14 -5.76
CA TRP A 104 -6.97 2.62 -6.49
C TRP A 104 -5.78 3.57 -6.49
N GLY A 105 -6.01 4.87 -6.23
CA GLY A 105 -4.92 5.82 -6.01
C GLY A 105 -4.03 5.45 -4.82
N SER A 106 -4.56 4.85 -3.75
CA SER A 106 -3.72 4.37 -2.65
C SER A 106 -2.93 3.13 -3.03
N HIS A 107 -3.50 2.23 -3.85
CA HIS A 107 -2.74 1.08 -4.39
C HIS A 107 -1.52 1.55 -5.18
N TYR A 108 -1.67 2.57 -6.02
CA TYR A 108 -0.55 3.16 -6.76
C TYR A 108 0.54 3.66 -5.81
N ASN A 109 0.18 4.46 -4.79
CA ASN A 109 1.15 5.00 -3.83
C ASN A 109 1.85 3.89 -3.02
N SER A 110 1.11 2.85 -2.62
CA SER A 110 1.68 1.69 -1.93
C SER A 110 2.69 0.95 -2.82
N LEU A 111 2.37 0.73 -4.09
CA LEU A 111 3.28 0.07 -5.04
C LEU A 111 4.54 0.89 -5.28
N ILE A 112 4.41 2.21 -5.46
CA ILE A 112 5.55 3.11 -5.57
C ILE A 112 6.42 3.04 -4.31
N SER A 113 5.80 3.06 -3.13
CA SER A 113 6.53 2.96 -1.85
C SER A 113 7.27 1.64 -1.72
N ILE A 114 6.66 0.52 -2.14
CA ILE A 114 7.31 -0.81 -2.15
C ILE A 114 8.50 -0.82 -3.11
N ILE A 115 8.35 -0.28 -4.33
CA ILE A 115 9.43 -0.22 -5.31
C ILE A 115 10.62 0.57 -4.76
N LEU A 116 10.36 1.72 -4.15
CA LEU A 116 11.41 2.58 -3.60
C LEU A 116 12.08 1.99 -2.36
N LEU A 117 11.36 1.20 -1.58
CA LEU A 117 11.85 0.60 -0.34
C LEU A 117 12.25 -0.88 -0.48
N PHE A 118 12.25 -1.43 -1.70
CA PHE A 118 12.29 -2.88 -1.93
C PHE A 118 13.49 -3.56 -1.25
N GLU A 119 14.69 -2.99 -1.37
CA GLU A 119 15.91 -3.52 -0.75
C GLU A 119 15.78 -3.62 0.77
N TYR A 120 15.28 -2.56 1.42
CA TYR A 120 15.10 -2.53 2.88
C TYR A 120 13.97 -3.45 3.34
N ILE A 121 12.95 -3.64 2.50
CA ILE A 121 11.87 -4.59 2.74
C ILE A 121 12.44 -6.01 2.77
N MET A 122 13.30 -6.38 1.83
CA MET A 122 13.95 -7.70 1.80
C MET A 122 14.78 -7.94 3.06
N ASP A 123 15.56 -6.94 3.49
CA ASP A 123 16.30 -7.02 4.75
C ASP A 123 15.39 -7.23 5.97
N VAL A 124 14.26 -6.51 6.04
CA VAL A 124 13.30 -6.66 7.14
C VAL A 124 12.67 -8.04 7.12
N LEU A 125 12.34 -8.57 5.94
CA LEU A 125 11.81 -9.94 5.80
C LEU A 125 12.83 -10.99 6.28
N GLU A 126 14.11 -10.84 5.93
CA GLU A 126 15.19 -11.72 6.40
C GLU A 126 15.38 -11.64 7.93
N ILE A 127 15.31 -10.43 8.50
CA ILE A 127 15.33 -10.26 9.95
C ILE A 127 14.12 -10.97 10.58
N VAL A 128 12.93 -10.90 9.97
CA VAL A 128 11.73 -11.55 10.49
C VAL A 128 11.83 -13.07 10.44
N THR A 129 12.44 -13.65 9.40
CA THR A 129 12.63 -15.11 9.31
C THR A 129 13.63 -15.63 10.33
N HIS A 130 14.72 -14.89 10.57
CA HIS A 130 15.84 -15.37 11.40
C HIS A 130 15.78 -14.93 12.87
N VAL A 131 15.09 -13.83 13.21
CA VAL A 131 15.05 -13.25 14.57
C VAL A 131 13.73 -13.56 15.30
N VAL A 132 13.65 -13.27 16.60
CA VAL A 132 12.59 -13.59 17.57
C VAL A 132 11.21 -13.01 17.19
N PHE A 133 10.54 -13.65 16.23
CA PHE A 133 9.12 -13.48 15.90
C PHE A 133 8.39 -14.81 16.05
N SER A 134 7.05 -14.79 16.10
CA SER A 134 6.26 -16.03 16.24
C SER A 134 6.49 -16.97 15.05
N SER A 135 6.29 -18.27 15.25
CA SER A 135 6.39 -19.29 14.19
C SER A 135 5.59 -18.92 12.94
N ASP A 136 4.39 -18.36 13.14
CA ASP A 136 3.47 -17.99 12.05
C ASP A 136 4.03 -16.83 11.24
N GLN A 137 4.59 -15.81 11.91
CA GLN A 137 5.21 -14.66 11.24
C GLN A 137 6.48 -15.04 10.49
N LYS A 138 7.25 -16.02 11.01
CA LYS A 138 8.41 -16.58 10.31
C LYS A 138 7.99 -17.32 9.04
N GLY A 139 6.93 -18.12 9.12
CA GLY A 139 6.37 -18.83 7.98
C GLY A 139 5.87 -17.87 6.89
N GLU A 140 5.14 -16.82 7.29
CA GLU A 140 4.65 -15.80 6.37
C GLU A 140 5.79 -15.02 5.71
N ALA A 141 6.79 -14.58 6.48
CA ALA A 141 7.97 -13.89 5.95
C ALA A 141 8.78 -14.77 4.98
N TYR A 142 8.97 -16.06 5.31
CA TYR A 142 9.68 -17.00 4.43
C TYR A 142 8.92 -17.25 3.12
N SER A 143 7.59 -17.36 3.19
CA SER A 143 6.74 -17.48 2.00
C SER A 143 6.85 -16.25 1.10
N LEU A 144 6.84 -15.05 1.70
CA LEU A 144 7.01 -13.79 0.97
C LEU A 144 8.39 -13.69 0.32
N LEU A 145 9.47 -14.05 1.02
CA LEU A 145 10.83 -14.08 0.45
C LEU A 145 10.96 -15.03 -0.75
N LYS A 146 10.22 -16.14 -0.77
CA LYS A 146 10.21 -17.04 -1.94
C LYS A 146 9.36 -16.55 -3.10
N SER A 147 8.42 -15.66 -2.82
CA SER A 147 7.44 -15.16 -3.80
C SER A 147 7.86 -13.86 -4.47
N MET A 148 8.95 -13.25 -4.00
CA MET A 148 9.54 -11.98 -4.45
C MET A 148 10.87 -12.23 -5.14
#